data_AF-A0A3D0S755-F1
#
_entry.id   AF-A0A3D0S755-F1
#
_cell.length_a   1.000
_cell.length_b   1.000
_cell.length_c   1.000
_cell.angle_alpha   90.00
_cell.angle_beta   90.00
_cell.angle_gamma   90.00
#
_symmetry.space_group_name_H-M   'P 1'
#
loop_
_entity.id
_entity.type
_entity.pdbx_description
1 polymer ?
#
loop_
_entity_poly.entity_id
_entity_poly.type
_entity_poly.pdbx_seq_one_letter_code
_entity_poly.pdbx_strand_id
1 'polypeptide(L)'
;MALGVLWLLVSTAWLVAWFVPWTSRGLLSTSSLADGARLIRDGSVSALIPSWVGWLLLIGPACGLLVLATFPRVGPVAVSARTLSVASMVAVFVACFHSVAQFDPARLGPGGWLTVGGVVLGLAGLALHRRLPRTHIEEDD
;
A
#
# COMPACT_ATOMS: atom_id res chain seq x y z
N MET A 1 10.28 -2.25 -20.03
CA MET A 1 10.14 -3.45 -19.16
C MET A 1 10.43 -3.17 -17.68
N ALA A 2 11.59 -2.61 -17.30
CA ALA A 2 11.98 -2.43 -15.89
C ALA A 2 10.94 -1.68 -15.03
N LEU A 3 10.32 -0.62 -15.56
CA LEU A 3 9.29 0.14 -14.86
C LEU A 3 8.03 -0.70 -14.57
N GLY A 4 7.61 -1.56 -15.49
CA GLY A 4 6.44 -2.42 -15.32
C GLY A 4 6.66 -3.50 -14.25
N VAL A 5 7.85 -4.11 -14.22
CA VAL A 5 8.25 -5.07 -13.18
C VAL A 5 8.27 -4.40 -11.81
N LEU A 6 8.77 -3.16 -11.72
CA LEU A 6 8.78 -2.42 -10.47
C LEU A 6 7.36 -2.17 -9.93
N TRP A 7 6.42 -1.73 -10.78
CA TRP A 7 5.02 -1.51 -10.37
C TRP A 7 4.31 -2.81 -10.01
N LEU A 8 4.63 -3.92 -10.67
CA LEU A 8 4.16 -5.24 -10.29
C LEU A 8 4.63 -5.59 -8.87
N LEU A 9 5.93 -5.40 -8.57
CA LEU A 9 6.49 -5.65 -7.23
C LEU A 9 5.84 -4.75 -6.16
N VAL A 10 5.54 -3.49 -6.47
CA VAL A 10 4.81 -2.58 -5.57
C VAL A 10 3.42 -3.13 -5.25
N SER A 11 2.64 -3.49 -6.29
CA SER A 11 1.31 -4.08 -6.11
C SER A 11 1.36 -5.38 -5.32
N THR A 12 2.30 -6.28 -5.64
CA THR A 12 2.46 -7.56 -4.94
C THR A 12 2.87 -7.35 -3.49
N ALA A 13 3.83 -6.47 -3.20
CA ALA A 13 4.27 -6.18 -1.83
C ALA A 13 3.11 -5.65 -0.98
N TRP A 14 2.32 -4.72 -1.53
CA TRP A 14 1.16 -4.18 -0.84
C TRP A 14 0.08 -5.24 -0.64
N LEU A 15 -0.25 -6.04 -1.65
CA LEU A 15 -1.24 -7.12 -1.51
C LEU A 15 -0.78 -8.17 -0.48
N VAL A 16 0.48 -8.61 -0.54
CA VAL A 16 1.02 -9.63 0.37
C VAL A 16 1.11 -9.12 1.81
N ALA A 17 1.43 -7.84 2.01
CA ALA A 17 1.47 -7.22 3.35
C ALA A 17 0.15 -7.38 4.13
N TRP A 18 -0.99 -7.58 3.44
CA TRP A 18 -2.30 -7.84 4.04
C TRP A 18 -2.50 -9.27 4.54
N PHE A 19 -1.73 -10.23 4.04
CA PHE A 19 -1.84 -11.63 4.42
C PHE A 19 -0.87 -12.02 5.54
N VAL A 20 0.09 -11.16 5.87
CA VAL A 20 1.07 -11.39 6.94
C VAL A 20 0.85 -10.47 8.15
N PRO A 21 1.36 -10.86 9.34
CA PRO A 21 1.23 -10.06 10.56
C PRO A 21 1.83 -8.67 10.42
N TRP A 22 1.07 -7.64 10.80
CA TRP A 22 1.52 -6.26 10.80
C TRP A 22 2.26 -5.87 12.08
N THR A 23 2.07 -6.64 13.15
CA THR A 23 2.76 -6.47 14.43
C THR A 23 3.45 -7.75 14.87
N SER A 24 4.54 -7.61 15.62
CA SER A 24 5.27 -8.74 16.20
C SER A 24 4.61 -9.29 17.46
N ARG A 25 3.76 -8.49 18.15
CA ARG A 25 3.02 -8.85 19.37
C ARG A 25 1.70 -8.05 19.43
N GLY A 26 0.63 -8.67 19.93
CA GLY A 26 -0.67 -8.01 20.13
C GLY A 26 -1.67 -8.23 18.98
N LEU A 27 -2.51 -7.24 18.70
CA LEU A 27 -3.54 -7.27 17.64
C LEU A 27 -2.86 -7.21 16.25
N LEU A 28 -3.39 -7.91 15.24
CA LEU A 28 -2.77 -8.12 13.90
C LEU A 28 -1.54 -9.05 13.89
N SER A 29 -1.42 -9.95 14.87
CA SER A 29 -0.30 -10.91 15.01
C SER A 29 -0.50 -12.27 14.34
N THR A 30 -1.73 -12.61 13.92
CA THR A 30 -2.08 -13.91 13.32
C THR A 30 -2.36 -13.82 11.83
N SER A 31 -3.31 -12.97 11.40
CA SER A 31 -3.43 -12.55 9.98
C SER A 31 -4.26 -11.26 9.85
N SER A 32 -3.70 -10.26 9.18
CA SER A 32 -4.29 -8.91 9.08
C SER A 32 -5.66 -8.90 8.37
N LEU A 33 -5.92 -9.88 7.50
CA LEU A 33 -7.19 -10.04 6.78
C LEU A 33 -8.30 -10.69 7.65
N ALA A 34 -7.95 -11.69 8.48
CA ALA A 34 -8.93 -12.29 9.39
C ALA A 34 -9.29 -11.35 10.54
N ASP A 35 -8.31 -10.59 11.05
CA ASP A 35 -8.53 -9.58 12.07
C ASP A 35 -9.30 -8.38 11.50
N GLY A 36 -8.99 -7.95 10.26
CA GLY A 36 -9.75 -6.91 9.56
C GLY A 36 -11.20 -7.32 9.25
N ALA A 37 -11.42 -8.56 8.81
CA ALA A 37 -12.76 -9.09 8.56
C ALA A 37 -13.58 -9.23 9.85
N ARG A 38 -12.96 -9.63 10.96
CA ARG A 38 -13.61 -9.63 12.29
C ARG A 38 -13.93 -8.22 12.78
N LEU A 39 -13.03 -7.25 12.56
CA LEU A 39 -13.28 -5.84 12.89
C LEU A 39 -14.50 -5.26 12.15
N ILE A 40 -14.64 -5.57 10.86
CA ILE A 40 -15.75 -5.09 10.02
C ILE A 40 -17.05 -5.83 10.35
N ARG A 41 -16.98 -7.14 10.58
CA ARG A 41 -18.15 -7.99 10.83
C ARG A 41 -18.75 -7.78 12.22
N ASP A 42 -17.92 -7.70 13.24
CA ASP A 42 -18.40 -7.70 14.61
C ASP A 42 -18.61 -6.28 15.15
N GLY A 43 -18.03 -5.24 14.53
CA GLY A 43 -18.05 -3.86 15.03
C GLY A 43 -17.53 -3.70 16.47
N SER A 44 -16.96 -4.77 17.04
CA SER A 44 -16.88 -5.00 18.49
C SER A 44 -15.61 -5.73 18.92
N VAL A 45 -14.47 -5.39 18.32
CA VAL A 45 -13.23 -5.42 19.14
C VAL A 45 -13.18 -4.11 19.92
N SER A 46 -14.03 -4.08 20.93
CA SER A 46 -14.26 -3.00 21.88
C SER A 46 -12.94 -2.45 22.43
N ALA A 47 -12.86 -1.12 22.48
CA ALA A 47 -11.95 -0.30 23.28
C ALA A 47 -10.46 -0.16 22.90
N LEU A 48 -9.88 -0.97 22.00
CA LEU A 48 -8.42 -0.91 21.75
C LEU A 48 -7.99 -0.41 20.36
N ILE A 49 -8.84 -0.50 19.34
CA ILE A 49 -8.52 -0.01 17.98
C ILE A 49 -9.66 0.87 17.47
N PRO A 50 -9.38 2.08 16.97
CA PRO A 50 -10.40 2.91 16.34
C PRO A 50 -11.04 2.22 15.12
N SER A 51 -12.36 2.27 14.99
CA SER A 51 -13.13 1.64 13.89
C SER A 51 -12.70 2.09 12.49
N TRP A 52 -12.06 3.25 12.36
CA TRP A 52 -11.48 3.73 11.10
C TRP A 52 -10.30 2.89 10.61
N VAL A 53 -9.58 2.19 11.51
CA VAL A 53 -8.43 1.37 11.12
C VAL A 53 -8.86 0.25 10.17
N GLY A 54 -9.99 -0.43 10.44
CA GLY A 54 -10.54 -1.46 9.55
C GLY A 54 -10.87 -0.95 8.14
N TRP A 55 -11.29 0.32 8.00
CA TRP A 55 -11.51 0.95 6.70
C TRP A 55 -10.21 1.32 5.99
N LEU A 56 -9.21 1.82 6.73
CA LEU A 56 -7.88 2.05 6.17
C LEU A 56 -7.25 0.74 5.69
N LEU A 57 -7.62 -0.39 6.30
CA LEU A 57 -7.14 -1.69 5.88
C LEU A 57 -7.57 -2.07 4.45
N LEU A 58 -8.69 -1.52 3.97
CA LEU A 58 -9.17 -1.76 2.60
C LEU A 58 -8.49 -0.87 1.55
N ILE A 59 -7.90 0.26 1.97
CA ILE A 59 -7.24 1.21 1.07
C ILE A 59 -5.97 0.58 0.49
N GLY A 60 -5.26 -0.26 1.26
CA GLY A 60 -4.09 -1.02 0.83
C GLY A 60 -4.29 -1.87 -0.42
N PRO A 61 -5.19 -2.87 -0.39
CA PRO A 61 -5.47 -3.70 -1.56
C PRO A 61 -6.10 -2.88 -2.69
N ALA A 62 -6.93 -1.88 -2.40
CA ALA A 62 -7.48 -1.00 -3.43
C ALA A 62 -6.38 -0.23 -4.19
N CYS A 63 -5.37 0.30 -3.50
CA CYS A 63 -4.22 0.96 -4.14
C CYS A 63 -3.37 -0.04 -4.92
N GLY A 64 -3.13 -1.25 -4.39
CA GLY A 64 -2.42 -2.31 -5.10
C GLY A 64 -3.11 -2.72 -6.41
N LEU A 65 -4.44 -2.84 -6.39
CA LEU A 65 -5.27 -3.13 -7.57
C LEU A 65 -5.29 -1.96 -8.55
N LEU A 66 -5.34 -0.71 -8.08
CA LEU A 66 -5.30 0.46 -8.95
C LEU A 66 -3.95 0.59 -9.68
N VAL A 67 -2.84 0.33 -8.98
CA VAL A 67 -1.51 0.28 -9.58
C VAL A 67 -1.41 -0.86 -10.60
N LEU A 68 -1.99 -2.03 -10.31
CA LEU A 68 -2.06 -3.15 -11.24
C LEU A 68 -2.92 -2.78 -12.46
N ALA A 69 -4.13 -2.25 -12.28
CA ALA A 69 -5.00 -1.84 -13.38
C ALA A 69 -4.36 -0.76 -14.29
N THR A 70 -3.45 0.04 -13.75
CA THR A 70 -2.75 1.09 -14.49
C THR A 70 -1.33 0.69 -14.93
N PHE A 71 -0.80 -0.50 -14.60
CA PHE A 71 0.57 -0.90 -14.91
C PHE A 71 0.93 -0.85 -16.42
N PRO A 72 0.04 -1.23 -17.38
CA PRO A 72 0.42 -1.23 -18.79
C PRO A 72 0.35 0.15 -19.43
N ARG A 73 -0.20 1.16 -18.73
CA ARG A 73 -0.41 2.50 -19.28
C ARG A 73 0.79 3.42 -18.99
N VAL A 74 1.20 4.18 -20.00
CA VAL A 74 2.21 5.24 -19.92
C VAL A 74 1.55 6.53 -20.40
N GLY A 75 1.08 7.34 -19.44
CA GLY A 75 0.34 8.57 -19.73
C GLY A 75 0.08 9.36 -18.45
N PRO A 76 -0.28 10.66 -18.56
CA PRO A 76 -0.44 11.55 -17.40
C PRO A 76 -1.46 11.02 -16.39
N VAL A 77 -2.55 10.43 -16.87
CA VAL A 77 -3.58 9.79 -16.02
C VAL A 77 -3.00 8.64 -15.20
N ALA A 78 -2.17 7.78 -15.80
CA ALA A 78 -1.54 6.66 -15.10
C ALA A 78 -0.51 7.16 -14.06
N VAL A 79 0.22 8.24 -14.36
CA VAL A 79 1.15 8.86 -13.41
C VAL A 79 0.39 9.46 -12.22
N SER A 80 -0.68 10.21 -12.47
CA SER A 80 -1.52 10.78 -11.41
C SER A 80 -2.13 9.69 -10.54
N ALA A 81 -2.68 8.63 -11.15
CA ALA A 81 -3.25 7.50 -10.44
C ALA A 81 -2.22 6.80 -9.54
N ARG A 82 -1.02 6.49 -10.07
CA ARG A 82 0.07 5.88 -9.28
C ARG A 82 0.58 6.81 -8.17
N THR A 83 0.69 8.11 -8.46
CA THR A 83 1.09 9.12 -7.46
C THR A 83 0.09 9.16 -6.31
N LEU A 84 -1.22 9.19 -6.63
CA LEU A 84 -2.28 9.16 -5.64
C LEU A 84 -2.26 7.86 -4.83
N SER A 85 -2.06 6.71 -5.47
CA SER A 85 -1.94 5.42 -4.77
C SER A 85 -0.76 5.37 -3.80
N VAL A 86 0.42 5.85 -4.21
CA VAL A 86 1.59 5.92 -3.33
C VAL A 86 1.34 6.89 -2.18
N ALA A 87 0.78 8.08 -2.43
CA ALA A 87 0.46 9.05 -1.39
C ALA A 87 -0.55 8.50 -0.37
N SER A 88 -1.62 7.86 -0.85
CA SER A 88 -2.60 7.19 0.00
C SER A 88 -1.96 6.07 0.83
N MET A 89 -1.04 5.29 0.25
CA MET A 89 -0.33 4.25 1.01
C MET A 89 0.60 4.80 2.08
N VAL A 90 1.27 5.91 1.83
CA VAL A 90 2.06 6.60 2.86
C VAL A 90 1.14 7.04 4.00
N ALA A 91 0.00 7.67 3.70
CA ALA A 91 -0.94 8.14 4.72
C ALA A 91 -1.51 6.98 5.56
N VAL A 92 -1.92 5.89 4.91
CA VAL A 92 -2.42 4.68 5.57
C VAL A 92 -1.34 4.05 6.44
N PHE A 93 -0.12 3.91 5.92
CA PHE A 93 1.00 3.37 6.69
C PHE A 93 1.27 4.21 7.94
N VAL A 94 1.36 5.53 7.82
CA VAL A 94 1.58 6.43 8.96
C VAL A 94 0.46 6.30 10.00
N ALA A 95 -0.80 6.29 9.56
CA ALA A 95 -1.95 6.16 10.45
C ALA A 95 -1.95 4.81 11.19
N CYS A 96 -1.67 3.71 10.50
CA CYS A 96 -1.58 2.38 11.11
C CYS A 96 -0.32 2.23 12.01
N PHE A 97 0.82 2.80 11.60
CA PHE A 97 2.06 2.77 12.40
C PHE A 97 1.90 3.53 13.71
N HIS A 98 1.19 4.66 13.69
CA HIS A 98 0.79 5.38 14.89
C HIS A 98 -0.17 4.55 15.76
N SER A 99 -1.27 4.08 15.19
CA SER A 99 -2.35 3.44 15.95
C SER A 99 -1.99 2.08 16.53
N VAL A 100 -1.16 1.31 15.83
CA VAL A 100 -0.89 -0.09 16.21
C VAL A 100 0.51 -0.27 16.80
N ALA A 101 1.50 0.47 16.31
CA ALA A 101 2.88 0.35 16.76
C ALA A 101 3.38 1.57 17.55
N GLN A 102 2.58 2.63 17.74
CA GLN A 102 2.97 3.85 18.46
C GLN A 102 4.30 4.46 17.99
N PHE A 103 4.57 4.39 16.69
CA PHE A 103 5.85 4.81 16.08
C PHE A 103 7.09 4.03 16.57
N ASP A 104 6.93 2.86 17.19
CA ASP A 104 8.03 1.98 17.58
C ASP A 104 8.32 0.95 16.47
N PRO A 105 9.44 1.06 15.73
CA PRO A 105 9.77 0.14 14.64
C PRO A 105 9.97 -1.30 15.10
N ALA A 106 10.33 -1.53 16.38
CA ALA A 106 10.51 -2.88 16.93
C ALA A 106 9.18 -3.66 17.05
N ARG A 107 8.05 -2.94 17.00
CA ARG A 107 6.71 -3.52 17.05
C ARG A 107 6.16 -3.86 15.66
N LEU A 108 6.79 -3.40 14.59
CA LEU A 108 6.39 -3.73 13.23
C LEU A 108 6.67 -5.20 12.92
N GLY A 109 5.62 -5.89 12.50
CA GLY A 109 5.69 -7.23 11.94
C GLY A 109 6.09 -7.22 10.46
N PRO A 110 6.22 -8.41 9.84
CA PRO A 110 6.60 -8.57 8.43
C PRO A 110 5.71 -7.77 7.46
N GLY A 111 4.41 -7.65 7.73
CA GLY A 111 3.48 -6.89 6.90
C GLY A 111 3.77 -5.39 6.87
N GLY A 112 4.09 -4.80 8.03
CA GLY A 112 4.49 -3.40 8.11
C GLY A 112 5.77 -3.11 7.32
N TRP A 113 6.77 -3.99 7.42
CA TRP A 113 8.01 -3.87 6.65
C TRP A 113 7.81 -4.06 5.14
N LEU A 114 6.93 -4.97 4.72
CA LEU A 114 6.54 -5.10 3.31
C LEU A 114 5.86 -3.84 2.78
N THR A 115 5.02 -3.19 3.58
CA THR A 115 4.41 -1.90 3.21
C THR A 115 5.48 -0.81 3.04
N VAL A 116 6.44 -0.72 3.95
CA VAL A 116 7.59 0.21 3.81
C VAL A 116 8.36 -0.06 2.52
N GLY A 117 8.71 -1.33 2.26
CA GLY A 117 9.40 -1.73 1.04
C GLY A 117 8.62 -1.37 -0.22
N GLY A 118 7.32 -1.64 -0.24
CA GLY A 118 6.44 -1.27 -1.36
C GLY A 118 6.32 0.24 -1.56
N VAL A 119 6.29 1.04 -0.48
CA VAL A 119 6.30 2.52 -0.56
C VAL A 119 7.61 3.02 -1.15
N VAL A 120 8.75 2.50 -0.69
CA VAL A 120 10.08 2.86 -1.23
C VAL A 120 10.18 2.52 -2.72
N LEU A 121 9.73 1.33 -3.12
CA LEU A 121 9.66 0.92 -4.52
C LEU A 121 8.72 1.81 -5.34
N GLY A 122 7.57 2.20 -4.77
CA GLY A 122 6.62 3.11 -5.42
C GLY A 122 7.22 4.51 -5.65
N LEU A 123 7.93 5.07 -4.67
CA LEU A 123 8.65 6.34 -4.80
C LEU A 123 9.77 6.25 -5.83
N ALA A 124 10.55 5.17 -5.82
CA ALA A 124 11.57 4.92 -6.84
C ALA A 124 10.94 4.82 -8.24
N GLY A 125 9.77 4.20 -8.36
CA GLY A 125 9.01 4.08 -9.60
C GLY A 125 8.51 5.43 -10.12
N LEU A 126 8.03 6.30 -9.23
CA LEU A 126 7.64 7.67 -9.59
C LEU A 126 8.86 8.50 -10.03
N ALA A 127 9.98 8.39 -9.30
CA ALA A 127 11.21 9.10 -9.65
C ALA A 127 11.74 8.66 -11.02
N LEU A 128 11.71 7.35 -11.31
CA LEU A 128 12.12 6.81 -12.61
C LEU A 128 11.15 7.23 -13.72
N HIS A 129 9.84 7.21 -13.47
CA HIS A 129 8.82 7.64 -14.45
C HIS A 129 9.01 9.11 -14.83
N ARG A 130 9.36 9.98 -13.87
CA ARG A 130 9.62 11.42 -14.13
C ARG A 130 10.92 11.68 -14.89
N ARG A 131 11.88 10.75 -14.85
CA ARG A 131 13.18 10.86 -15.53
C ARG A 131 13.17 10.33 -16.96
N LEU A 132 12.14 9.56 -17.36
CA LEU A 132 12.01 9.10 -18.73
C LEU A 132 11.56 10.28 -19.62
N PRO A 133 12.28 10.58 -20.72
CA PRO A 133 11.92 11.68 -21.60
C PRO A 133 10.53 11.47 -22.23
N ARG A 134 9.73 12.54 -22.29
CA ARG A 134 8.40 12.59 -22.94
C ARG A 134 8.54 12.55 -24.47
N THR A 135 9.18 11.54 -25.06
CA THR A 135 9.48 11.51 -26.50
C THR A 135 8.51 10.66 -27.34
N HIS A 136 7.27 10.45 -26.91
CA HIS A 136 6.26 9.76 -27.75
C HIS A 136 4.83 10.22 -27.44
N ILE A 137 4.54 11.53 -27.57
CA ILE A 137 3.13 12.00 -27.64
C ILE A 137 2.86 12.73 -28.97
N GLU A 138 3.82 12.79 -29.89
CA GLU A 138 3.59 13.19 -31.28
C GLU A 138 3.88 11.97 -32.17
N GLU A 139 2.90 11.10 -32.33
CA GLU A 139 2.68 10.20 -33.48
C GLU A 139 1.54 9.28 -33.10
N ASP A 140 0.32 9.79 -33.26
CA ASP A 140 -0.80 9.10 -33.92
C ASP A 140 -2.07 9.90 -33.61
N ASP A 141 -2.32 10.86 -34.51
CA ASP A 141 -3.65 11.39 -34.81
C ASP A 141 -4.60 10.27 -35.25
#